data_AF-A0A7C8YRE5-F1
#
_entry.id   AF-A0A7C8YRE5-F1
#
_cell.length_a   1.000
_cell.length_b   1.000
_cell.length_c   1.000
_cell.angle_alpha   90.00
_cell.angle_beta   90.00
_cell.angle_gamma   90.00
#
_symmetry.space_group_name_H-M   'P 1'
#
loop_
_entity.id
_entity.type
_entity.pdbx_description
1 polymer ?
#
loop_
_entity_poly.entity_id
_entity_poly.type
_entity_poly.pdbx_seq_one_letter_code
_entity_poly.pdbx_strand_id
1 'polypeptide(L)'
;EMPTTKHALCMWLIVAKFPSWFNAVLGERYNEWKAEFYRLYNMESINEFELGWRDMVNSFGLHNNRHIGNLFALRSLWALPYLRSHFLASLTTTGQSKSINAFIQRFLSAQTRLAQFIEQAQIGGKALVGERGLAP
;
A
#
# COMPACT_ATOMS: atom_id res chain seq x y z
N GLU A 1 10.07 -14.20 -17.74
CA GLU A 1 9.35 -13.43 -18.78
C GLU A 1 7.96 -13.03 -18.28
N MET A 2 7.59 -11.76 -18.47
CA MET A 2 6.27 -11.25 -18.87
C MET A 2 6.44 -9.72 -19.06
N PRO A 3 6.53 -9.18 -20.30
CA PRO A 3 6.95 -7.79 -20.54
C PRO A 3 5.86 -6.72 -20.29
N THR A 4 4.64 -7.13 -19.92
CA THR A 4 3.47 -6.24 -19.87
C THR A 4 2.78 -6.21 -18.50
N THR A 5 3.33 -6.88 -17.49
CA THR A 5 2.81 -6.79 -16.13
C THR A 5 3.31 -5.48 -15.53
N LYS A 6 2.51 -4.40 -15.67
CA LYS A 6 2.65 -3.22 -14.82
C LYS A 6 2.51 -3.70 -13.38
N HIS A 7 3.64 -3.94 -12.71
CA HIS A 7 3.67 -4.23 -11.30
C HIS A 7 3.02 -3.02 -10.61
N ALA A 8 1.74 -3.14 -10.26
CA ALA A 8 1.19 -2.27 -9.23
C ALA A 8 2.18 -2.39 -8.08
N LEU A 9 2.70 -1.25 -7.61
CA LEU A 9 3.53 -1.26 -6.42
C LEU A 9 2.70 -1.96 -5.35
N CYS A 10 3.04 -3.21 -5.02
CA CYS A 10 2.27 -3.97 -4.05
C CYS A 10 2.21 -3.13 -2.79
N MET A 11 1.01 -2.83 -2.32
CA MET A 11 0.78 -2.01 -1.13
C MET A 11 1.66 -2.48 0.03
N TRP A 12 1.87 -3.80 0.12
CA TRP A 12 2.80 -4.42 1.05
C TRP A 12 4.25 -3.92 0.93
N LEU A 13 4.83 -3.84 -0.28
CA LEU A 13 6.19 -3.35 -0.48
C LEU A 13 6.33 -1.88 -0.06
N ILE A 14 5.30 -1.07 -0.32
CA ILE A 14 5.24 0.32 0.13
C ILE A 14 5.22 0.36 1.67
N VAL A 15 4.30 -0.38 2.29
CA VAL A 15 4.12 -0.43 3.74
C VAL A 15 5.35 -0.97 4.45
N ALA A 16 6.05 -1.95 3.86
CA ALA A 16 7.27 -2.51 4.42
C ALA A 16 8.40 -1.45 4.56
N LYS A 17 8.34 -0.35 3.79
CA LYS A 17 9.27 0.77 3.91
C LYS A 17 8.82 1.84 4.92
N PHE A 18 7.59 1.81 5.40
CA PHE A 18 7.08 2.83 6.31
C PHE A 18 7.86 2.94 7.62
N PRO A 19 8.27 1.85 8.29
CA PRO A 19 9.04 1.97 9.52
C PRO A 19 10.36 2.72 9.30
N SER A 20 11.06 2.49 8.19
CA SER A 20 12.33 3.16 7.92
C SER A 20 12.16 4.61 7.48
N TRP A 21 11.03 4.98 6.86
CA TRP A 21 10.78 6.34 6.38
C TRP A 21 10.14 7.25 7.43
N PHE A 22 9.30 6.70 8.30
CA PHE A 22 8.36 7.50 9.08
C PHE A 22 8.39 7.24 10.59
N ASN A 23 8.98 6.15 11.08
CA ASN A 23 8.95 5.85 12.52
C ASN A 23 9.68 6.93 13.33
N ALA A 24 10.90 7.31 12.91
CA ALA A 24 11.64 8.39 13.57
C ALA A 24 11.01 9.78 13.40
N VAL A 25 10.31 10.01 12.28
CA VAL A 25 9.70 11.32 11.95
C VAL A 25 8.38 11.51 12.72
N LEU A 26 7.59 10.45 12.87
CA LEU A 26 6.24 10.51 13.43
C LEU A 26 6.17 10.07 14.90
N GLY A 27 7.14 9.26 15.36
CA GLY A 27 7.18 8.73 16.72
C GLY A 27 5.86 8.07 17.12
N GLU A 28 5.27 8.54 18.21
CA GLU A 28 4.00 8.04 18.75
C GLU A 28 2.82 8.18 17.77
N ARG A 29 2.88 9.16 16.85
CA ARG A 29 1.84 9.40 15.85
C ARG A 29 1.94 8.48 14.63
N TYR A 30 2.93 7.59 14.58
CA TYR A 30 3.14 6.70 13.44
C TYR A 30 1.92 5.80 13.16
N ASN A 31 1.30 5.24 14.20
CA ASN A 31 0.14 4.34 14.03
C ASN A 31 -1.11 5.10 13.55
N GLU A 32 -1.31 6.32 14.03
CA GLU A 32 -2.38 7.22 13.60
C GLU A 32 -2.23 7.56 12.11
N TRP A 33 -1.03 7.99 11.71
CA TRP A 33 -0.70 8.25 10.31
C TRP A 33 -0.88 7.02 9.42
N LYS A 34 -0.42 5.85 9.89
CA LYS A 34 -0.53 4.59 9.14
C LYS A 34 -2.00 4.22 8.90
N ALA A 35 -2.86 4.36 9.91
CA ALA A 35 -4.29 4.14 9.77
C ALA A 35 -4.92 5.09 8.75
N GLU A 36 -4.55 6.38 8.81
CA GLU A 36 -5.04 7.39 7.88
C GLU A 36 -4.58 7.13 6.44
N PHE A 37 -3.33 6.70 6.25
CA PHE A 37 -2.81 6.28 4.95
C PHE A 37 -3.63 5.12 4.37
N TYR A 38 -3.97 4.10 5.17
CA TYR A 38 -4.81 2.99 4.70
C TYR A 38 -6.23 3.43 4.34
N ARG A 39 -6.80 4.35 5.12
CA ARG A 39 -8.11 4.95 4.84
C ARG A 39 -8.10 5.62 3.46
N LEU A 40 -7.08 6.44 3.19
CA LEU A 40 -6.92 7.12 1.90
C LEU A 40 -6.66 6.14 0.77
N TYR A 41 -5.76 5.16 0.95
CA TYR A 41 -5.48 4.12 -0.04
C TYR A 41 -6.76 3.45 -0.56
N ASN A 42 -7.74 3.21 0.34
CA ASN A 42 -8.96 2.49 0.00
C ASN A 42 -10.12 3.37 -0.51
N MET A 43 -9.95 4.70 -0.58
CA MET A 43 -10.98 5.64 -1.03
C MET A 43 -11.55 5.28 -2.42
N GLU A 44 -12.82 5.60 -2.64
CA GLU A 44 -13.47 5.37 -3.93
C GLU A 44 -13.26 6.54 -4.88
N SER A 45 -13.30 7.77 -4.37
CA SER A 45 -13.19 9.00 -5.13
C SER A 45 -11.75 9.52 -5.18
N ILE A 46 -11.29 9.89 -6.38
CA ILE A 46 -10.01 10.58 -6.58
C ILE A 46 -9.99 11.92 -5.84
N ASN A 47 -11.10 12.66 -5.87
CA ASN A 47 -11.18 13.98 -5.25
C ASN A 47 -11.07 13.89 -3.73
N GLU A 48 -11.78 12.94 -3.11
CA GLU A 48 -11.72 12.70 -1.67
C GLU A 48 -10.33 12.21 -1.25
N PHE A 49 -9.68 11.38 -2.08
CA PHE A 49 -8.29 11.00 -1.87
C PHE A 49 -7.35 12.21 -1.88
N GLU A 50 -7.44 13.10 -2.88
CA GLU A 50 -6.50 14.23 -2.98
C GLU A 50 -6.70 15.23 -1.83
N LEU A 51 -7.95 15.50 -1.45
CA LEU A 51 -8.28 16.32 -0.29
C LEU A 51 -7.74 15.70 1.00
N GLY A 52 -8.09 14.44 1.26
CA GLY A 52 -7.65 13.74 2.46
C GLY A 52 -6.13 13.53 2.52
N TRP A 53 -5.47 13.36 1.38
CA TRP A 53 -4.01 13.30 1.30
C TRP A 53 -3.37 14.61 1.76
N ARG A 54 -3.84 15.74 1.24
CA ARG A 54 -3.36 17.07 1.66
C ARG A 54 -3.57 17.26 3.16
N ASP A 55 -4.74 16.91 3.66
CA ASP A 55 -5.09 17.07 5.08
C ASP A 55 -4.24 16.17 5.98
N MET A 56 -3.97 14.93 5.58
CA MET A 56 -3.02 14.04 6.26
C MET A 56 -1.61 14.66 6.27
N VAL A 57 -1.09 15.11 5.13
CA VAL A 57 0.26 15.71 5.06
C VAL A 57 0.38 16.95 5.96
N ASN A 58 -0.66 17.80 5.97
CA ASN A 58 -0.76 18.95 6.89
C ASN A 58 -0.75 18.50 8.36
N SER A 59 -1.62 17.56 8.73
CA SER A 59 -1.84 17.14 10.12
C SER A 59 -0.61 16.48 10.75
N PHE A 60 0.22 15.81 9.93
CA PHE A 60 1.44 15.14 10.36
C PHE A 60 2.72 15.93 10.04
N GLY A 61 2.61 17.14 9.46
CA GLY A 61 3.75 18.03 9.18
C GLY A 61 4.74 17.49 8.14
N LEU A 62 4.26 16.75 7.13
CA LEU A 62 5.11 15.99 6.21
C LEU A 62 5.45 16.71 4.89
N HIS A 63 5.23 18.02 4.80
CA HIS A 63 5.39 18.81 3.55
C HIS A 63 6.75 18.65 2.87
N ASN A 64 7.82 18.61 3.66
CA ASN A 64 9.19 18.53 3.16
C ASN A 64 9.73 17.09 3.12
N ASN A 65 8.89 16.09 3.42
CA ASN A 65 9.30 14.70 3.41
C ASN A 65 9.33 14.15 1.97
N ARG A 66 10.53 13.83 1.48
CA ARG A 66 10.74 13.30 0.12
C ARG A 66 9.95 12.02 -0.15
N HIS A 67 9.77 11.14 0.84
CA HIS A 67 9.04 9.88 0.67
C HIS A 67 7.55 10.13 0.47
N ILE A 68 6.95 11.07 1.20
CA ILE A 68 5.56 11.51 0.98
C ILE A 68 5.40 12.13 -0.40
N GLY A 69 6.32 13.00 -0.83
CA GLY A 69 6.30 13.56 -2.18
C GLY A 69 6.33 12.48 -3.26
N ASN A 70 7.22 11.49 -3.13
CA ASN A 70 7.32 10.37 -4.07
C ASN A 70 6.05 9.49 -4.06
N LEU A 71 5.47 9.21 -2.89
CA LEU A 71 4.22 8.46 -2.80
C LEU A 71 3.10 9.16 -3.55
N PHE A 72 2.95 10.48 -3.38
CA PHE A 72 1.94 11.24 -4.10
C PHE A 72 2.20 11.31 -5.61
N ALA A 73 3.46 11.47 -6.03
CA ALA A 73 3.83 11.48 -7.45
C ALA A 73 3.49 10.15 -8.15
N LEU A 74 3.64 9.02 -7.44
CA LEU A 74 3.38 7.68 -7.95
C LEU A 74 1.98 7.15 -7.62
N ARG A 75 1.05 8.00 -7.15
CA ARG A 75 -0.29 7.60 -6.67
C ARG A 75 -1.11 6.79 -7.66
N SER A 76 -0.93 7.01 -8.96
CA SER A 76 -1.60 6.24 -10.01
C SER A 76 -1.21 4.76 -10.05
N LEU A 77 -0.11 4.38 -9.40
CA LEU A 77 0.41 3.00 -9.38
C LEU A 77 0.03 2.21 -8.13
N TRP A 78 -0.47 2.87 -7.09
CA TRP A 78 -0.76 2.21 -5.81
C TRP A 78 -2.11 2.61 -5.18
N ALA A 79 -2.61 3.84 -5.37
CA ALA A 79 -3.86 4.26 -4.76
C ALA A 79 -5.07 3.66 -5.50
N LEU A 80 -5.99 3.02 -4.77
CA LEU A 80 -7.16 2.38 -5.38
C LEU A 80 -8.08 3.31 -6.16
N PRO A 81 -8.36 4.57 -5.74
CA PRO A 81 -9.19 5.47 -6.55
C PRO A 81 -8.66 5.62 -7.99
N TYR A 82 -7.34 5.75 -8.14
CA TYR A 82 -6.69 5.92 -9.44
C TYR A 82 -6.65 4.63 -10.25
N LEU A 83 -6.34 3.51 -9.59
CA LEU A 83 -6.35 2.21 -10.25
C LEU A 83 -7.75 1.89 -10.77
N ARG A 84 -8.79 2.10 -9.96
CA ARG A 84 -10.20 1.95 -10.34
C ARG A 84 -10.55 2.82 -11.55
N SER A 85 -10.23 4.12 -11.53
CA SER A 85 -10.50 5.01 -12.66
C SER A 85 -9.77 4.60 -13.94
N HIS A 86 -8.54 4.11 -13.85
CA HIS A 86 -7.81 3.62 -15.03
C HIS A 86 -8.43 2.34 -15.60
N PHE A 87 -8.86 1.40 -14.75
CA PHE A 87 -9.60 0.21 -15.20
C PHE A 87 -10.95 0.57 -15.82
N LEU A 88 -11.67 1.54 -15.24
CA LEU A 88 -12.94 2.04 -15.78
C LEU A 88 -12.76 2.81 -17.09
N ALA A 89 -11.72 3.64 -17.22
CA ALA A 89 -11.41 4.37 -18.46
C ALA A 89 -10.99 3.43 -19.60
N SER A 90 -10.22 2.38 -19.28
CA SER A 90 -9.86 1.33 -20.24
C SER A 90 -11.07 0.47 -20.67
N LEU A 91 -12.20 0.61 -19.98
CA LEU A 91 -13.37 -0.25 -20.13
C LEU A 91 -14.66 0.51 -20.51
N THR A 92 -14.69 1.82 -20.36
CA THR A 92 -15.68 2.65 -21.09
C THR A 92 -15.46 2.58 -22.60
N THR A 93 -14.23 2.23 -23.03
CA THR A 93 -13.93 1.75 -24.39
C THR A 93 -14.35 0.29 -24.65
N THR A 94 -14.66 -0.53 -23.64
CA THR A 94 -15.05 -1.96 -23.74
C THR A 94 -16.16 -2.35 -22.72
N GLY A 95 -17.37 -1.79 -22.82
CA GLY A 95 -18.38 -1.75 -21.75
C GLY A 95 -18.75 -3.03 -20.95
N GLN A 96 -18.07 -3.33 -19.83
CA GLN A 96 -18.48 -4.34 -18.82
C GLN A 96 -18.13 -3.98 -17.35
N SER A 97 -18.93 -3.16 -16.66
CA SER A 97 -18.58 -2.62 -15.33
C SER A 97 -18.62 -3.60 -14.14
N LYS A 98 -19.50 -4.62 -14.13
CA LYS A 98 -19.68 -5.53 -12.98
C LYS A 98 -18.52 -6.52 -12.78
N SER A 99 -17.89 -6.97 -13.86
CA SER A 99 -16.73 -7.88 -13.79
C SER A 99 -15.48 -7.19 -13.24
N ILE A 100 -15.38 -5.86 -13.37
CA ILE A 100 -14.25 -5.07 -12.83
C ILE A 100 -14.23 -5.08 -11.31
N ASN A 101 -15.35 -4.80 -10.64
CA ASN A 101 -15.32 -4.76 -9.18
C ASN A 101 -14.90 -6.13 -8.63
N ALA A 102 -15.41 -7.21 -9.22
CA ALA A 102 -14.96 -8.56 -8.91
C ALA A 102 -13.45 -8.76 -9.19
N PHE A 103 -12.93 -8.27 -10.31
CA PHE A 103 -11.50 -8.35 -10.65
C PHE A 103 -10.61 -7.58 -9.68
N ILE A 104 -10.98 -6.33 -9.35
CA ILE A 104 -10.24 -5.49 -8.39
C ILE A 104 -10.26 -6.15 -7.01
N GLN A 105 -11.41 -6.64 -6.55
CA GLN A 105 -11.49 -7.36 -5.28
C GLN A 105 -10.63 -8.62 -5.29
N ARG A 106 -10.58 -9.35 -6.40
CA ARG A 106 -9.75 -10.55 -6.56
C ARG A 106 -8.26 -10.21 -6.57
N PHE A 107 -7.88 -9.10 -7.20
CA PHE A 107 -6.51 -8.59 -7.23
C PHE A 107 -6.05 -8.16 -5.83
N LEU A 108 -6.89 -7.41 -5.11
CA LEU A 108 -6.61 -7.02 -3.72
C LEU A 108 -6.51 -8.23 -2.80
N SER A 109 -7.43 -9.18 -2.93
CA SER A 109 -7.40 -10.44 -2.18
C SER A 109 -6.12 -11.23 -2.45
N ALA A 110 -5.64 -11.27 -3.70
CA ALA A 110 -4.40 -11.93 -4.06
C ALA A 110 -3.17 -11.23 -3.45
N GLN A 111 -3.14 -9.89 -3.43
CA GLN A 111 -2.07 -9.15 -2.74
C GLN A 111 -2.06 -9.43 -1.24
N THR A 112 -3.22 -9.42 -0.58
CA THR A 112 -3.33 -9.73 0.85
C THR A 112 -2.86 -11.15 1.16
N ARG A 113 -3.26 -12.14 0.34
CA ARG A 113 -2.81 -13.53 0.49
C ARG A 113 -1.30 -13.69 0.30
N LEU A 114 -0.72 -12.98 -0.67
CA LEU A 114 0.72 -12.99 -0.89
C LEU A 114 1.47 -12.36 0.29
N ALA A 115 0.95 -11.25 0.82
CA ALA A 115 1.50 -10.61 2.02
C ALA A 115 1.48 -11.55 3.23
N GLN A 116 0.35 -12.25 3.45
CA GLN A 116 0.22 -13.26 4.50
C GLN A 116 1.21 -14.41 4.31
N PHE A 117 1.39 -14.90 3.08
CA PHE A 117 2.34 -15.98 2.79
C PHE A 117 3.80 -15.57 3.10
N ILE A 118 4.20 -14.36 2.72
CA ILE A 118 5.55 -13.84 2.99
C ILE A 118 5.76 -13.64 4.50
N GLU A 119 4.76 -13.09 5.20
CA GLU A 119 4.80 -12.92 6.64
C GLU A 119 4.96 -14.26 7.38
N GLN A 120 4.21 -15.29 6.97
CA GLN A 120 4.35 -16.65 7.51
C GLN A 120 5.72 -17.25 7.22
N ALA A 121 6.27 -17.06 6.01
CA ALA A 121 7.61 -17.52 5.66
C ALA A 121 8.71 -16.84 6.50
N GLN A 122 8.52 -15.58 6.88
CA GLN A 122 9.45 -14.84 7.76
C GLN A 122 9.33 -15.24 9.24
N ILE A 123 8.12 -15.60 9.71
CA ILE A 123 7.90 -16.10 11.07
C ILE A 123 8.47 -17.53 11.21
N GLY A 124 8.33 -18.39 10.20
CA GLY A 124 8.92 -19.74 10.18
C GLY A 124 10.45 -19.75 10.20
N GLY A 125 11.11 -18.67 9.72
CA GLY A 125 12.56 -18.52 9.78
C GLY A 125 13.12 -18.16 11.16
N LYS A 126 12.29 -17.64 12.09
CA LYS A 126 12.74 -17.29 13.46
C LYS A 126 12.70 -18.46 14.44
N ALA A 127 11.98 -19.54 14.14
CA ALA A 127 11.88 -20.71 15.02
C ALA A 127 13.15 -21.59 15.04
N LEU A 128 14.12 -21.37 14.15
CA LEU A 128 15.33 -22.21 14.04
C LEU A 128 16.64 -21.53 14.50
N VAL A 129 16.58 -20.30 15.02
CA VAL A 129 17.78 -19.58 15.54
C VAL A 129 17.74 -19.44 17.07
N GLY A 130 16.83 -20.16 17.74
CA GLY A 130 16.57 -20.03 19.17
C GLY A 130 17.08 -21.15 20.07
N GLU A 131 17.97 -22.04 19.64
CA GLU A 131 18.57 -23.05 20.54
C GLU A 131 20.02 -23.35 20.13
N ARG A 132 20.97 -22.54 20.61
CA ARG A 132 22.37 -22.96 20.81
C ARG A 132 23.04 -21.95 21.75
N GLY A 133 22.73 -22.08 23.03
CA GLY A 133 23.35 -21.31 24.09
C GLY A 133 23.12 -21.98 25.44
N LEU A 134 24.21 -22.56 25.95
CA LEU A 134 24.51 -22.79 27.37
C LEU A 134 24.05 -24.11 28.01
N ALA A 135 25.03 -24.98 28.27
CA ALA A 135 25.16 -25.70 29.53
C ALA A 135 26.66 -26.04 29.73
N PRO A 136 27.14 -26.12 30.99
CA PRO A 136 28.54 -25.88 31.40
C PRO A 136 29.53 -26.97 31.03
#